data_AF-A0A847CX41-F1
#
_entry.id   AF-A0A847CX41-F1
#
_cell.length_a   1.000
_cell.length_b   1.000
_cell.length_c   1.000
_cell.angle_alpha   90.00
_cell.angle_beta   90.00
_cell.angle_gamma   90.00
#
_symmetry.space_group_name_H-M   'P 1'
#
loop_
_entity.id
_entity.type
_entity.pdbx_description
1 polymer ?
#
loop_
_entity_poly.entity_id
_entity_poly.type
_entity_poly.pdbx_seq_one_letter_code
_entity_poly.pdbx_strand_id
1 'polypeptide(L)'
;MPQATFFNLPDDKKNLIIAAALDEFSSASYDTASINQICKKSNIAKGSFYQYFTDKMDLYVYIMTLAIEEKIKFFSSVLTEFDTLSLLEQFRLLFLKGIEFAKDYPQYAALGEQFSKENN
;
A
#
# COMPACT_ATOMS: atom_id res chain seq x y z
N MET A 1 12.20 -5.04 -5.11
CA MET A 1 11.14 -6.02 -5.43
C MET A 1 11.35 -7.30 -4.64
N PRO A 2 10.27 -7.95 -4.15
CA PRO A 2 10.36 -9.17 -3.34
C PRO A 2 11.08 -10.30 -4.08
N GLN A 3 11.73 -11.18 -3.33
CA GLN A 3 12.43 -12.36 -3.87
C GLN A 3 11.42 -13.43 -4.34
N ALA A 4 11.85 -14.32 -5.25
CA ALA A 4 10.99 -15.40 -5.76
C ALA A 4 10.39 -16.30 -4.66
N THR A 5 11.13 -16.47 -3.57
CA THR A 5 10.72 -17.18 -2.34
C THR A 5 9.47 -16.60 -1.70
N PHE A 6 9.25 -15.28 -1.78
CA PHE A 6 8.03 -14.64 -1.30
C PHE A 6 6.83 -15.01 -2.16
N PHE A 7 6.98 -15.00 -3.49
CA PHE A 7 5.90 -15.32 -4.42
C PHE A 7 5.48 -16.79 -4.37
N ASN A 8 6.40 -17.68 -3.98
CA ASN A 8 6.15 -19.11 -3.77
C ASN A 8 5.44 -19.43 -2.45
N LEU A 9 5.17 -18.43 -1.59
CA LEU A 9 4.39 -18.65 -0.37
C LEU A 9 2.92 -18.97 -0.68
N PRO A 10 2.27 -19.81 0.14
CA PRO A 10 0.81 -19.90 0.15
C PRO A 10 0.19 -18.52 0.31
N ASP A 11 -0.93 -18.27 -0.38
CA ASP A 11 -1.53 -16.93 -0.42
C ASP A 11 -1.93 -16.42 0.96
N ASP A 12 -2.39 -17.30 1.87
CA ASP A 12 -2.68 -16.91 3.26
C ASP A 12 -1.47 -16.30 3.98
N LYS A 13 -0.28 -16.89 3.79
CA LYS A 13 0.97 -16.35 4.39
C LYS A 13 1.38 -15.05 3.73
N LYS A 14 1.26 -14.96 2.41
CA LYS A 14 1.56 -13.75 1.64
C LYS A 14 0.68 -12.59 2.08
N ASN A 15 -0.62 -12.84 2.21
CA ASN A 15 -1.62 -11.88 2.65
C ASN A 15 -1.38 -11.41 4.08
N LEU A 16 -0.98 -12.30 5.00
CA LEU A 16 -0.61 -11.91 6.37
C LEU A 16 0.61 -10.98 6.40
N ILE A 17 1.63 -11.23 5.58
CA ILE A 17 2.81 -10.37 5.48
C ILE A 17 2.41 -9.00 4.90
N ILE A 18 1.64 -8.99 3.81
CA ILE A 18 1.16 -7.77 3.17
C ILE A 18 0.31 -6.94 4.15
N ALA A 19 -0.64 -7.57 4.85
CA ALA A 19 -1.50 -6.89 5.80
C ALA A 19 -0.70 -6.31 6.99
N ALA A 20 0.26 -7.07 7.53
CA ALA A 20 1.12 -6.60 8.61
C ALA A 20 2.02 -5.43 8.18
N ALA A 21 2.55 -5.48 6.96
CA ALA A 21 3.37 -4.42 6.40
C ALA A 21 2.55 -3.15 6.11
N LEU A 22 1.37 -3.31 5.51
CA LEU A 22 0.45 -2.21 5.26
C LEU A 22 0.01 -1.51 6.55
N ASP A 23 -0.29 -2.28 7.60
CA ASP A 23 -0.61 -1.73 8.93
C ASP A 23 0.57 -0.96 9.54
N GLU A 24 1.80 -1.49 9.44
CA GLU A 24 2.99 -0.80 9.95
C GLU A 24 3.27 0.50 9.19
N PHE A 25 3.29 0.47 7.85
CA PHE A 25 3.63 1.64 7.03
C PHE A 25 2.51 2.68 6.93
N SER A 26 1.26 2.31 7.24
CA SER A 26 0.17 3.30 7.38
C SER A 26 0.13 3.98 8.75
N SER A 27 0.75 3.38 9.78
CA SER A 27 0.77 3.92 11.14
C SER A 27 2.08 4.60 11.53
N ALA A 28 3.19 4.30 10.85
CA ALA A 28 4.51 4.86 11.11
C ALA A 28 5.18 5.31 9.80
N SER A 29 6.03 6.34 9.88
CA SER A 29 6.88 6.75 8.76
C SER A 29 7.87 5.64 8.40
N TYR A 30 8.38 5.64 7.17
CA TYR A 30 9.39 4.69 6.71
C TYR A 30 10.52 4.54 7.72
N ASP A 31 11.07 5.63 8.26
CA ASP A 31 12.19 5.58 9.21
C ASP A 31 11.85 4.88 10.51
N THR A 32 10.63 5.11 11.03
CA THR A 32 10.18 4.60 12.33
C THR A 32 9.52 3.22 12.25
N ALA A 33 9.10 2.80 11.06
CA ALA A 33 8.52 1.48 10.82
C ALA A 33 9.49 0.33 11.15
N SER A 34 8.98 -0.72 11.79
CA SER A 34 9.77 -1.80 12.37
C SER A 34 9.56 -3.15 11.69
N ILE A 35 10.63 -3.69 11.09
CA ILE A 35 10.67 -5.08 10.57
C ILE A 35 10.27 -6.08 11.66
N ASN A 36 10.68 -5.85 12.91
CA ASN A 36 10.38 -6.76 14.01
C ASN A 36 8.86 -6.80 14.30
N GLN A 37 8.17 -5.65 14.22
CA GLN A 37 6.72 -5.60 14.39
C GLN A 37 5.99 -6.27 13.23
N ILE A 38 6.43 -6.04 12.00
CA ILE A 38 5.88 -6.71 10.81
C ILE A 38 6.01 -8.23 10.95
N CYS A 39 7.20 -8.73 11.33
CA CYS A 39 7.44 -10.16 11.54
C CYS A 39 6.52 -10.73 12.62
N LYS A 40 6.36 -10.02 13.75
CA LYS A 40 5.50 -10.43 14.85
C LYS A 40 4.02 -10.50 14.43
N LYS A 41 3.52 -9.47 13.76
CA LYS A 41 2.12 -9.38 13.29
C LYS A 41 1.79 -10.41 12.20
N SER A 42 2.76 -10.73 11.33
CA SER A 42 2.59 -11.73 10.25
C SER A 42 2.98 -13.16 10.64
N ASN A 43 3.39 -13.38 11.90
CA ASN A 43 3.81 -14.68 12.44
C ASN A 43 4.94 -15.35 11.62
N ILE A 44 5.96 -14.58 11.25
CA ILE A 44 7.18 -15.08 10.62
C ILE A 44 8.41 -14.80 11.49
N ALA A 45 9.42 -15.65 11.38
CA ALA A 45 10.71 -15.38 12.01
C ALA A 45 11.43 -14.24 11.27
N LYS A 46 12.23 -13.45 11.99
CA LYS A 46 13.06 -12.37 11.38
C LYS A 46 14.00 -12.90 10.29
N GLY A 47 14.53 -14.13 10.45
CA GLY A 47 15.33 -14.77 9.41
C GLY A 47 14.53 -15.02 8.12
N SER A 48 13.26 -15.37 8.22
CA SER A 48 12.37 -15.58 7.07
C SER A 48 12.09 -14.28 6.32
N PHE A 49 11.99 -13.14 7.02
CA PHE A 49 11.89 -11.84 6.36
C PHE A 49 13.01 -11.63 5.34
N TYR A 50 14.26 -11.88 5.73
CA TYR A 50 15.42 -11.70 4.85
C TYR A 50 15.53 -12.76 3.75
N GLN A 51 14.75 -13.84 3.83
CA GLN A 51 14.58 -14.75 2.70
C GLN A 51 13.62 -14.19 1.65
N TYR A 52 12.66 -13.33 2.04
CA TYR A 52 11.61 -12.78 1.19
C TYR A 52 11.94 -11.39 0.64
N PHE A 53 12.62 -10.56 1.44
CA PHE A 53 12.95 -9.18 1.13
C PHE A 53 14.41 -8.90 1.47
N THR A 54 15.08 -8.11 0.64
CA THR A 54 16.48 -7.74 0.86
C THR A 54 16.62 -6.85 2.10
N ASP A 55 15.70 -5.90 2.26
CA ASP A 55 15.67 -4.94 3.37
C ASP A 55 14.24 -4.37 3.57
N LYS A 56 14.12 -3.36 4.44
CA LYS A 56 12.84 -2.66 4.69
C LYS A 56 12.34 -1.90 3.45
N MET A 57 13.26 -1.31 2.67
CA MET A 57 12.92 -0.52 1.48
C MET A 57 12.28 -1.40 0.42
N ASP A 58 12.81 -2.62 0.25
CA ASP A 58 12.31 -3.60 -0.69
C ASP A 58 10.84 -3.95 -0.43
N LEU A 59 10.50 -4.23 0.83
CA LEU A 59 9.11 -4.44 1.25
C LEU A 59 8.28 -3.16 1.11
N TYR A 60 8.81 -2.00 1.52
CA TYR A 60 8.09 -0.72 1.46
C TYR A 60 7.67 -0.36 0.03
N VAL A 61 8.59 -0.44 -0.93
CA VAL A 61 8.33 -0.21 -2.35
C VAL A 61 7.25 -1.17 -2.85
N TYR A 62 7.31 -2.45 -2.47
CA TYR A 62 6.31 -3.42 -2.89
C TYR A 62 4.91 -3.08 -2.36
N ILE A 63 4.78 -2.70 -1.09
CA ILE A 63 3.50 -2.28 -0.50
C ILE A 63 2.97 -1.00 -1.17
N MET A 64 3.85 -0.04 -1.47
CA MET A 64 3.48 1.17 -2.23
C MET A 64 3.00 0.83 -3.65
N THR A 65 3.64 -0.11 -4.33
CA THR A 65 3.20 -0.59 -5.66
C THR A 65 1.79 -1.17 -5.58
N LEU A 66 1.51 -2.06 -4.62
CA LEU A 66 0.17 -2.62 -4.43
C LEU A 66 -0.89 -1.53 -4.16
N ALA A 67 -0.56 -0.53 -3.33
CA ALA A 67 -1.46 0.57 -3.03
C ALA A 67 -1.75 1.43 -4.28
N ILE A 68 -0.75 1.68 -5.11
CA ILE A 68 -0.91 2.40 -6.38
C ILE A 68 -1.76 1.60 -7.36
N GLU A 69 -1.55 0.29 -7.47
CA GLU A 69 -2.34 -0.60 -8.32
C GLU A 69 -3.82 -0.60 -7.93
N GLU A 70 -4.13 -0.73 -6.63
CA GLU A 70 -5.51 -0.67 -6.15
C GLU A 70 -6.14 0.71 -6.37
N LYS A 71 -5.37 1.80 -6.20
CA LYS A 71 -5.83 3.15 -6.53
C LYS A 71 -6.13 3.30 -8.02
N ILE A 72 -5.24 2.85 -8.90
CA ILE A 72 -5.46 2.90 -10.36
C ILE A 72 -6.69 2.08 -10.73
N LYS A 73 -6.85 0.89 -10.17
CA LYS A 73 -8.02 0.03 -10.40
C LYS A 73 -9.31 0.72 -9.99
N PHE A 74 -9.35 1.32 -8.80
CA PHE A 74 -10.50 2.08 -8.32
C PHE A 74 -10.87 3.22 -9.27
N PHE A 75 -9.89 4.06 -9.64
CA PHE A 75 -10.12 5.23 -10.49
C PHE A 75 -10.34 4.89 -11.96
N SER A 76 -9.82 3.78 -12.49
CA SER A 76 -10.04 3.40 -13.89
C SER A 76 -11.52 3.21 -14.22
N SER A 77 -12.32 2.74 -13.25
CA SER A 77 -13.77 2.62 -13.38
C SER A 77 -14.48 3.98 -13.52
N VAL A 78 -13.89 5.03 -12.96
CA VAL A 78 -14.41 6.41 -12.92
C VAL A 78 -14.09 7.17 -14.21
N LEU A 79 -12.99 6.82 -14.87
CA LEU A 79 -12.45 7.61 -15.98
C LEU A 79 -13.24 7.48 -17.30
N THR A 80 -14.20 6.56 -17.37
CA THR A 80 -15.00 6.29 -18.58
C THR A 80 -15.81 7.49 -19.07
N GLU A 81 -16.18 8.41 -18.17
CA GLU A 81 -16.93 9.63 -18.50
C GLU A 81 -16.08 10.92 -18.33
N PHE A 82 -14.82 10.79 -17.91
CA PHE A 82 -14.00 11.91 -17.45
C PHE A 82 -13.73 12.95 -18.54
N ASP A 83 -13.42 12.50 -19.76
CA ASP A 83 -13.09 13.38 -20.88
C ASP A 83 -14.30 14.13 -21.44
N THR A 84 -15.52 13.76 -21.03
CA THR A 84 -16.75 14.43 -21.44
C THR A 84 -17.15 15.59 -20.51
N LEU A 85 -16.49 15.69 -19.36
CA LEU A 85 -16.78 16.67 -18.30
C LEU A 85 -15.96 17.95 -18.47
N SER A 86 -16.49 19.08 -17.99
CA SER A 86 -15.71 20.31 -17.84
C SER A 86 -14.63 20.17 -16.76
N LEU A 87 -13.61 21.04 -16.78
CA LEU A 87 -12.52 21.01 -15.79
C LEU A 87 -13.04 21.04 -14.34
N LEU A 88 -14.05 21.88 -14.05
CA LEU A 88 -14.63 21.97 -12.70
C LEU A 88 -15.32 20.67 -12.29
N GLU A 89 -16.04 20.03 -13.22
CA GLU A 89 -16.72 18.76 -12.98
C GLU A 89 -15.74 17.61 -12.80
N GLN A 90 -14.64 17.60 -13.56
CA GLN A 90 -13.53 16.66 -13.39
C GLN A 90 -12.91 16.78 -11.99
N PHE A 91 -12.60 17.99 -11.53
CA PHE A 91 -12.10 18.21 -10.17
C PHE A 91 -13.11 17.73 -9.12
N ARG A 92 -14.40 18.05 -9.30
CA ARG A 92 -15.46 17.61 -8.38
C ARG A 92 -15.56 16.09 -8.33
N LEU A 93 -15.53 15.42 -9.48
CA LEU A 93 -15.58 13.97 -9.59
C LEU A 93 -14.38 13.32 -8.90
N LEU A 94 -13.16 13.78 -9.19
CA LEU A 94 -11.94 13.27 -8.55
C LEU A 94 -11.96 13.48 -7.04
N PHE A 95 -12.45 14.63 -6.57
CA PHE A 95 -12.54 14.90 -5.13
C PHE A 95 -13.52 13.94 -4.44
N LEU A 96 -14.73 13.77 -4.99
CA LEU A 96 -15.72 12.84 -4.45
C LEU A 96 -15.21 11.39 -4.45
N LYS A 97 -14.56 10.98 -5.54
CA LYS A 97 -13.97 9.64 -5.65
C LYS A 97 -12.76 9.45 -4.77
N GLY A 98 -11.98 10.49 -4.51
CA GLY A 98 -10.92 10.48 -3.51
C GLY A 98 -11.46 10.25 -2.09
N ILE A 99 -12.58 10.90 -1.73
CA ILE A 99 -13.24 10.67 -0.43
C ILE A 99 -13.79 9.23 -0.34
N GLU A 100 -14.42 8.73 -1.41
CA GLU A 100 -14.93 7.36 -1.48
C GLU A 100 -13.79 6.34 -1.33
N PHE A 101 -12.68 6.53 -2.04
CA PHE A 101 -11.49 5.69 -1.92
C PHE A 101 -10.94 5.70 -0.48
N ALA A 102 -10.83 6.86 0.16
CA ALA A 102 -10.34 6.97 1.53
C ALA A 102 -11.26 6.26 2.55
N LYS A 103 -12.57 6.24 2.28
CA LYS A 103 -13.55 5.53 3.10
C LYS A 103 -13.45 4.01 2.93
N ASP A 104 -13.35 3.54 1.69
CA ASP A 104 -13.40 2.11 1.38
C ASP A 104 -12.04 1.42 1.55
N TYR A 105 -10.94 2.17 1.39
CA TYR A 105 -9.55 1.70 1.47
C TYR A 105 -8.72 2.55 2.46
N PRO A 106 -9.11 2.62 3.75
CA PRO A 106 -8.52 3.54 4.72
C PRO A 106 -7.02 3.31 4.93
N GLN A 107 -6.55 2.07 4.86
CA GLN A 107 -5.13 1.76 5.03
C GLN A 107 -4.27 2.23 3.85
N TYR A 108 -4.75 2.11 2.61
CA TYR A 108 -4.03 2.65 1.44
C TYR A 108 -4.02 4.18 1.44
N ALA A 109 -5.13 4.80 1.88
CA ALA A 109 -5.17 6.25 2.05
C ALA A 109 -4.18 6.74 3.13
N ALA A 110 -4.15 6.08 4.29
CA ALA A 110 -3.23 6.39 5.38
C ALA A 110 -1.77 6.17 4.99
N LEU A 111 -1.46 5.11 4.23
CA LEU A 111 -0.13 4.89 3.66
C LEU A 111 0.31 6.05 2.75
N GLY A 112 -0.57 6.50 1.84
CA GLY A 112 -0.28 7.64 0.98
C GLY A 112 -0.09 8.96 1.76
N GLU A 113 -0.82 9.14 2.86
CA GLU A 113 -0.64 10.26 3.77
C GLU A 113 0.72 10.21 4.47
N GLN A 114 1.13 9.04 4.98
CA GLN A 114 2.45 8.87 5.59
C GLN A 114 3.57 9.16 4.61
N PHE A 115 3.51 8.58 3.40
CA PHE A 115 4.50 8.84 2.36
C PHE A 115 4.63 10.33 2.03
N SER A 116 3.51 11.07 2.02
CA SER A 116 3.53 12.51 1.75
C SER A 116 4.23 13.32 2.85
N LYS A 117 4.31 12.79 4.08
CA LYS A 117 4.97 13.44 5.23
C LYS A 117 6.47 13.13 5.32
N GLU A 118 6.96 12.12 4.61
CA GLU A 118 8.37 11.66 4.69
C GLU A 118 9.38 12.63 4.08
N ASN A 119 8.93 13.63 3.30
CA ASN A 119 9.78 14.62 2.64
C ASN A 119 9.80 16.00 3.34
N ASN A 120 9.31 16.10 4.58
CA ASN A 120 9.33 17.33 5.39
C ASN A 120 10.26 17.21 6.60
#